data_AF-A0A7X5IQM2-F1
#
_entry.id   AF-A0A7X5IQM2-F1
#
_cell.length_a   1.000
_cell.length_b   1.000
_cell.length_c   1.000
_cell.angle_alpha   90.00
_cell.angle_beta   90.00
_cell.angle_gamma   90.00
#
_symmetry.space_group_name_H-M   'P 1'
#
loop_
_entity.id
_entity.type
_entity.pdbx_description
1 polymer ?
#
loop_
_entity_poly.entity_id
_entity_poly.type
_entity_poly.pdbx_seq_one_letter_code
_entity_poly.pdbx_strand_id
1 'polypeptide(L)'
;MAQINGFLQELLDQVTAFLAAYPVIEAWYTTVVRFVFPILAVLILSGMIRSLWNVPHTPEVWAKLGLPGGELIPLTHWENIVGRAAASDVVLPYPSISRQHAALMREKDGSWAVYDLDSTGGTEVNGLPVDGVAALDEGDTVSFGGIPCAFIPVTAEERRYQRERRKRVSRPVSPWGSLLVLTIWQVLAGLQLIIAAAPEASVNIPLAFLGLTLVMWCYFLFMRAMRRVGFEMEIIAFFLSTLSLGITASSAPDALFKQFLAICLGLTLFVILGVFLRDLSRARKIRWLMAAGAIGLLGITLALGSSKYGARNWLSIAGMSFQPSELAKICYIFAGSATLDRLFRKRNLGLFIVLTGVCLGCLALMSDFGTAAIFFVTFLVIAYLRSGDFATLSLICGGAVFGGGILLTFKPYILKRFAVWGHVWEDASGAGYQQTRTMSAAASGGLTGVGAGEGWLHRIGAADTDLVFGMLCEEWGLLIAVLAVLSIVTLAVFAVRACAAGRSSFYIIAACAATSLLVFQTCLNVFGAVDLLPLTGVTFPFVSNGGSSMLSAWGLLAFLKATDTRQNASFAIRLPSRRELRAEAQEVQSHEED
;
A
#
# COMPACT_ATOMS: atom_id res chain seq x y z
N MET A 1 29.66 8.59 21.31
CA MET A 1 28.55 9.32 20.67
C MET A 1 28.50 10.79 21.09
N ALA A 2 28.38 11.13 22.38
CA ALA A 2 28.33 12.54 22.82
C ALA A 2 29.52 13.40 22.33
N GLN A 3 30.75 12.87 22.39
CA GLN A 3 31.95 13.58 21.93
C GLN A 3 32.00 13.76 20.39
N ILE A 4 31.48 12.79 19.62
CA ILE A 4 31.40 12.88 18.15
C ILE A 4 30.30 13.88 17.74
N ASN A 5 29.15 13.84 18.42
CA ASN A 5 28.07 14.79 18.17
C ASN A 5 28.48 16.22 18.51
N GLY A 6 29.25 16.41 19.60
CA GLY A 6 29.82 17.72 19.94
C GLY A 6 30.75 18.26 18.87
N PHE A 7 31.70 17.44 18.40
CA PHE A 7 32.60 17.83 17.30
C PHE A 7 31.85 18.14 15.99
N LEU A 8 30.85 17.32 15.64
CA LEU A 8 30.05 17.57 14.44
C LEU A 8 29.20 18.84 14.56
N GLN A 9 28.71 19.16 15.76
CA GLN A 9 27.99 20.41 16.02
C GLN A 9 28.94 21.60 15.91
N GLU A 10 30.15 21.55 16.47
CA GLU A 10 31.15 22.62 16.31
C GLU A 10 31.47 22.90 14.83
N LEU A 11 31.59 21.85 14.02
CA LEU A 11 31.82 21.99 12.58
C LEU A 11 30.59 22.60 11.88
N LEU A 12 29.38 22.17 12.26
CA LEU A 12 28.15 22.74 11.73
C LEU A 12 28.01 24.22 12.10
N ASP A 13 28.34 24.59 13.34
CA ASP A 13 28.28 25.97 13.83
C ASP A 13 29.25 26.88 13.05
N GLN A 14 30.42 26.38 12.65
CA GLN A 14 31.33 27.11 11.77
C GLN A 14 30.73 27.33 10.38
N VAL A 15 30.05 26.33 9.83
CA VAL A 15 29.38 26.42 8.52
C VAL A 15 28.19 27.37 8.58
N THR A 16 27.35 27.30 9.61
CA THR A 16 26.20 28.20 9.78
C THR A 16 26.65 29.63 10.07
N ALA A 17 27.72 29.83 10.84
CA ALA A 17 28.33 31.15 11.04
C ALA A 17 28.85 31.76 9.73
N PHE A 18 29.46 30.94 8.86
CA PHE A 18 29.86 31.38 7.53
C PHE A 18 28.64 31.76 6.67
N LEU A 19 27.58 30.94 6.66
CA LEU A 19 26.35 31.24 5.90
C LEU A 19 25.69 32.54 6.38
N ALA A 20 25.63 32.74 7.71
CA ALA A 20 25.11 33.97 8.31
C ALA A 20 25.91 35.22 7.92
N ALA A 21 27.21 35.08 7.65
CA ALA A 21 28.06 36.18 7.17
C ALA A 21 27.76 36.56 5.70
N TYR A 22 27.10 35.69 4.93
CA TYR A 22 26.82 35.87 3.50
C TYR A 22 25.35 35.57 3.15
N PRO A 23 24.38 36.40 3.61
CA PRO A 23 22.94 36.16 3.40
C PRO A 23 22.52 36.14 1.93
N VAL A 24 23.33 36.72 1.04
CA VAL A 24 23.12 36.66 -0.41
C VAL A 24 23.24 35.21 -0.91
N ILE A 25 24.13 34.40 -0.34
CA ILE A 25 24.32 32.99 -0.72
C ILE A 25 23.05 32.18 -0.41
N GLU A 26 22.47 32.39 0.77
CA GLU A 26 21.22 31.78 1.19
C GLU A 26 20.08 32.12 0.22
N ALA A 27 19.87 33.40 -0.07
CA ALA A 27 18.79 33.83 -0.96
C ALA A 27 18.94 33.23 -2.38
N TRP A 28 20.17 33.20 -2.90
CA TRP A 28 20.45 32.59 -4.20
C TRP A 28 20.24 31.08 -4.18
N TYR A 29 20.76 30.39 -3.17
CA TYR A 29 20.62 28.95 -3.04
C TYR A 29 19.13 28.58 -2.96
N THR A 30 18.41 29.13 -1.98
CA THR A 30 16.97 28.88 -1.78
C THR A 30 16.17 29.14 -3.06
N THR A 31 16.45 30.26 -3.75
CA THR A 31 15.78 30.56 -5.03
C THR A 31 16.05 29.50 -6.09
N VAL A 32 17.29 29.04 -6.25
CA VAL A 32 17.64 28.03 -7.25
C VAL A 32 17.00 26.68 -6.90
N VAL A 33 17.15 26.20 -5.67
CA VAL A 33 16.63 24.85 -5.31
C VAL A 33 15.11 24.76 -5.39
N ARG A 34 14.37 25.84 -5.13
CA ARG A 34 12.90 25.88 -5.33
C ARG A 34 12.48 25.47 -6.75
N PHE A 35 13.27 25.82 -7.77
CA PHE A 35 13.00 25.39 -9.15
C PHE A 35 13.61 24.03 -9.49
N VAL A 36 14.74 23.67 -8.86
CA VAL A 36 15.40 22.38 -9.08
C VAL A 36 14.60 21.23 -8.49
N PHE A 37 14.03 21.36 -7.29
CA PHE A 37 13.30 20.26 -6.64
C PHE A 37 12.13 19.73 -7.51
N PRO A 38 11.20 20.53 -8.04
CA PRO A 38 10.14 20.02 -8.92
C PRO A 38 10.69 19.24 -10.12
N ILE A 39 11.79 19.68 -10.72
CA ILE A 39 12.44 18.99 -11.85
C ILE A 39 12.98 17.62 -11.40
N LEU A 40 13.71 17.58 -10.28
CA LEU A 40 14.22 16.32 -9.72
C LEU A 40 13.07 15.36 -9.38
N ALA A 41 11.93 15.85 -8.89
CA ALA A 41 10.78 15.02 -8.52
C ALA A 41 10.19 14.36 -9.76
N VAL A 42 10.01 15.15 -10.82
CA VAL A 42 9.54 14.63 -12.12
C VAL A 42 10.51 13.61 -12.69
N LEU A 43 11.82 13.84 -12.61
CA LEU A 43 12.84 12.88 -13.07
C LEU A 43 12.82 11.58 -12.27
N ILE A 44 12.66 11.65 -10.96
CA ILE A 44 12.54 10.48 -10.08
C ILE A 44 11.25 9.71 -10.43
N LEU A 45 10.11 10.38 -10.43
CA LEU A 45 8.80 9.75 -10.50
C LEU A 45 8.38 9.31 -11.90
N SER A 46 8.72 10.07 -12.95
CA SER A 46 8.27 9.74 -14.32
C SER A 46 8.71 8.35 -14.77
N GLY A 47 9.92 7.93 -14.42
CA GLY A 47 10.42 6.57 -14.67
C GLY A 47 9.63 5.52 -13.90
N MET A 48 9.34 5.77 -12.62
CA MET A 48 8.61 4.84 -11.76
C MET A 48 7.15 4.69 -12.20
N ILE A 49 6.48 5.81 -12.49
CA ILE A 49 5.11 5.87 -12.98
C ILE A 49 5.00 5.09 -14.29
N ARG A 50 5.83 5.42 -15.29
CA ARG A 50 5.82 4.72 -16.59
C ARG A 50 6.07 3.22 -16.42
N SER A 51 7.00 2.83 -15.53
CA SER A 51 7.30 1.42 -15.30
C SER A 51 6.13 0.66 -14.67
N LEU A 52 5.47 1.25 -13.67
CA LEU A 52 4.36 0.62 -12.95
C LEU A 52 3.05 0.65 -13.76
N TRP A 53 2.82 1.67 -14.59
CA TRP A 53 1.63 1.75 -15.46
C TRP A 53 1.73 0.88 -16.70
N ASN A 54 2.92 0.70 -17.27
CA ASN A 54 3.05 -0.01 -18.54
C ASN A 54 3.41 -1.49 -18.38
N VAL A 55 3.21 -2.07 -17.18
CA VAL A 55 3.48 -3.50 -16.97
C VAL A 55 2.56 -4.32 -17.90
N PRO A 56 3.13 -5.15 -18.79
CA PRO A 56 2.34 -6.00 -19.67
C PRO A 56 1.81 -7.20 -18.86
N HIS A 57 0.50 -7.24 -18.68
CA HIS A 57 -0.21 -8.32 -18.00
C HIS A 57 -0.46 -9.45 -18.99
N THR A 58 0.59 -10.23 -19.28
CA THR A 58 0.42 -11.51 -19.98
C THR A 58 0.12 -12.57 -18.92
N PRO A 59 -1.12 -13.07 -18.80
CA PRO A 59 -1.43 -14.13 -17.85
C PRO A 59 -0.56 -15.37 -18.13
N GLU A 60 -0.23 -16.12 -17.07
CA GLU A 60 0.52 -17.38 -17.23
C GLU A 60 -0.48 -18.49 -17.53
N VAL A 61 -0.34 -19.19 -18.65
CA VAL A 61 -1.22 -20.33 -18.93
C VAL A 61 -0.64 -21.53 -18.19
N TRP A 62 -1.41 -22.09 -17.25
CA TRP A 62 -0.99 -23.24 -16.45
C TRP A 62 -1.56 -24.56 -16.96
N ALA A 63 -2.73 -24.51 -17.56
CA ALA A 63 -3.39 -25.61 -18.25
C ALA A 63 -4.31 -25.03 -19.33
N LYS A 64 -4.88 -25.87 -20.18
CA LYS A 64 -5.87 -25.52 -21.19
C LYS A 64 -7.06 -26.46 -21.05
N LEU A 65 -8.25 -25.94 -21.29
CA LEU A 65 -9.48 -26.71 -21.35
C LEU A 65 -9.88 -26.86 -22.81
N GLY A 66 -9.87 -28.08 -23.33
CA GLY A 66 -10.31 -28.39 -24.69
C GLY A 66 -11.81 -28.60 -24.76
N LEU A 67 -12.49 -27.78 -25.56
CA LEU A 67 -13.92 -27.91 -25.82
C LEU A 67 -14.19 -28.98 -26.90
N PRO A 68 -15.43 -29.52 -26.97
CA PRO A 68 -15.82 -30.49 -28.00
C PRO A 68 -15.57 -30.00 -29.44
N GLY A 69 -15.60 -28.69 -29.65
CA GLY A 69 -15.34 -28.05 -30.95
C GLY A 69 -13.85 -27.90 -31.31
N GLY A 70 -12.92 -28.39 -30.48
CA GLY A 70 -11.48 -28.27 -30.68
C GLY A 70 -10.87 -26.94 -30.22
N GLU A 71 -11.68 -26.01 -29.72
CA GLU A 71 -11.22 -24.76 -29.12
C GLU A 71 -10.52 -25.03 -27.77
N LEU A 72 -9.38 -24.37 -27.53
CA LEU A 72 -8.60 -24.49 -26.30
C LEU A 72 -8.71 -23.20 -25.48
N ILE A 73 -9.35 -23.28 -24.32
CA ILE A 73 -9.46 -22.14 -23.40
C ILE A 73 -8.30 -22.18 -22.39
N PRO A 74 -7.46 -21.13 -22.30
CA PRO A 74 -6.34 -21.12 -21.36
C PRO A 74 -6.80 -20.93 -19.91
N LEU A 75 -6.30 -21.77 -19.01
CA LEU A 75 -6.46 -21.65 -17.56
C LEU A 75 -5.28 -20.83 -17.03
N THR A 76 -5.59 -19.63 -16.53
CA THR A 76 -4.60 -18.58 -16.26
C THR A 76 -4.54 -18.13 -14.81
N HIS A 77 -5.51 -18.58 -14.01
CA HIS A 77 -5.66 -18.25 -12.60
C HIS A 77 -5.48 -19.51 -11.73
N TRP A 78 -5.14 -19.29 -10.45
CA TRP A 78 -4.82 -20.38 -9.52
C TRP A 78 -6.10 -21.16 -9.18
N GLU A 79 -7.22 -20.48 -9.38
CA GLU A 79 -8.60 -20.91 -9.33
C GLU A 79 -9.25 -20.31 -10.58
N ASN A 80 -9.85 -21.14 -11.43
CA ASN A 80 -10.54 -20.69 -12.64
C ASN A 80 -12.01 -21.08 -12.51
N ILE A 81 -12.89 -20.08 -12.45
CA ILE A 81 -14.33 -20.28 -12.41
C ILE A 81 -14.82 -20.63 -13.81
N VAL A 82 -15.48 -21.77 -13.92
CA VAL A 82 -16.19 -22.21 -15.13
C VAL A 82 -17.67 -21.89 -14.96
N GLY A 83 -18.27 -21.24 -15.95
CA GLY A 83 -19.68 -20.91 -15.88
C GLY A 83 -20.22 -20.21 -17.12
N ARG A 84 -21.54 -20.04 -17.16
CA ARG A 84 -22.24 -19.35 -18.26
C ARG A 84 -22.16 -17.83 -18.16
N ALA A 85 -21.94 -17.28 -16.96
CA ALA A 85 -21.91 -15.83 -16.78
C ALA A 85 -20.61 -15.24 -17.36
N ALA A 86 -20.70 -14.04 -17.94
CA ALA A 86 -19.54 -13.30 -18.46
C ALA A 86 -18.49 -12.94 -17.40
N ALA A 87 -18.82 -13.07 -16.11
CA ALA A 87 -17.90 -12.88 -14.99
C ALA A 87 -17.06 -14.13 -14.64
N SER A 88 -17.27 -15.26 -15.34
CA SER A 88 -16.49 -16.49 -15.13
C SER A 88 -15.16 -16.40 -15.86
N ASP A 89 -14.09 -17.01 -15.31
CA ASP A 89 -12.78 -17.05 -15.97
C ASP A 89 -12.83 -17.87 -17.27
N VAL A 90 -13.62 -18.95 -17.27
CA VAL A 90 -13.91 -19.80 -18.42
C VAL A 90 -15.40 -19.70 -18.70
N VAL A 91 -15.75 -18.93 -19.74
CA VAL A 91 -17.15 -18.70 -20.12
C VAL A 91 -17.61 -19.78 -21.07
N LEU A 92 -18.52 -20.63 -20.61
CA LEU A 92 -19.16 -21.68 -21.40
C LEU A 92 -20.63 -21.31 -21.60
N PRO A 93 -21.01 -20.70 -22.75
CA PRO A 93 -22.33 -20.07 -22.93
C PRO A 93 -23.47 -21.08 -23.18
N TYR A 94 -23.44 -22.25 -22.53
CA TYR A 94 -24.43 -23.31 -22.70
C TYR A 94 -25.56 -23.20 -21.67
N PRO A 95 -26.85 -23.39 -22.04
CA PRO A 95 -27.97 -23.29 -21.12
C PRO A 95 -27.93 -24.24 -19.93
N SER A 96 -27.35 -25.44 -20.10
CA SER A 96 -27.18 -26.46 -19.05
C SER A 96 -26.13 -26.08 -18.00
N ILE A 97 -25.27 -25.11 -18.29
CA ILE A 97 -24.22 -24.64 -17.40
C ILE A 97 -24.77 -23.48 -16.54
N SER A 98 -24.52 -23.59 -15.24
CA SER A 98 -24.92 -22.60 -14.24
C SER A 98 -24.10 -21.31 -14.43
N ARG A 99 -24.59 -20.18 -13.88
CA ARG A 99 -23.88 -18.89 -14.01
C ARG A 99 -22.44 -18.96 -13.49
N GLN A 100 -22.26 -19.59 -12.33
CA GLN A 100 -21.01 -20.12 -11.80
C GLN A 100 -21.28 -21.62 -11.57
N HIS A 101 -20.52 -22.49 -12.22
CA HIS A 101 -20.86 -23.91 -12.31
C HIS A 101 -19.82 -24.77 -11.60
N ALA A 102 -18.55 -24.62 -11.94
CA ALA A 102 -17.45 -25.36 -11.33
C ALA A 102 -16.23 -24.45 -11.13
N ALA A 103 -15.27 -24.90 -10.34
CA ALA A 103 -13.98 -24.24 -10.19
C ALA A 103 -12.82 -25.21 -10.37
N LEU A 104 -11.91 -24.87 -11.27
CA LEU A 104 -10.67 -25.60 -11.50
C LEU A 104 -9.56 -24.94 -10.69
N MET A 105 -9.05 -25.65 -9.68
CA MET A 105 -8.03 -25.14 -8.78
C MET A 105 -6.72 -25.88 -8.95
N ARG A 106 -5.62 -25.13 -8.96
CA ARG A 106 -4.27 -25.66 -8.89
C ARG A 106 -3.79 -25.68 -7.44
N GLU A 107 -3.14 -26.75 -7.02
CA GLU A 107 -2.51 -26.84 -5.70
C GLU A 107 -1.04 -26.40 -5.74
N LYS A 108 -0.43 -26.22 -4.57
CA LYS A 108 0.95 -25.71 -4.45
C LYS A 108 2.02 -26.65 -5.03
N ASP A 109 1.75 -27.94 -5.01
CA ASP A 109 2.57 -28.99 -5.62
C ASP A 109 2.38 -29.07 -7.14
N GLY A 110 1.40 -28.34 -7.69
CA GLY A 110 1.09 -28.30 -9.11
C GLY A 110 -0.01 -29.25 -9.54
N SER A 111 -0.57 -30.06 -8.63
CA SER A 111 -1.74 -30.88 -8.94
C SER A 111 -2.97 -30.01 -9.18
N TRP A 112 -3.98 -30.57 -9.84
CA TRP A 112 -5.23 -29.89 -10.13
C TRP A 112 -6.40 -30.62 -9.48
N ALA A 113 -7.44 -29.86 -9.17
CA ALA A 113 -8.69 -30.39 -8.67
C ALA A 113 -9.86 -29.57 -9.23
N VAL A 114 -10.99 -30.22 -9.45
CA VAL A 114 -12.26 -29.57 -9.78
C VAL A 114 -13.19 -29.60 -8.57
N TYR A 115 -13.90 -28.51 -8.37
CA TYR A 115 -14.91 -28.35 -7.33
C TYR A 115 -16.25 -27.98 -8.00
N ASP A 116 -17.31 -28.74 -7.72
CA ASP A 116 -18.66 -28.36 -8.15
C ASP A 116 -19.21 -27.24 -7.24
N LEU A 117 -19.87 -26.24 -7.83
CA LEU A 117 -20.34 -25.04 -7.10
C LEU A 117 -21.83 -25.09 -6.78
N ASP A 118 -22.31 -26.24 -6.30
CA ASP A 118 -23.72 -26.57 -6.16
C ASP A 118 -24.46 -26.33 -7.49
N SER A 119 -23.88 -26.86 -8.56
CA SER A 119 -24.33 -26.58 -9.91
C SER A 119 -25.62 -27.32 -10.24
N THR A 120 -26.49 -26.70 -11.06
CA THR A 120 -27.77 -27.31 -11.43
C THR A 120 -27.62 -28.47 -12.40
N GLY A 121 -26.54 -28.47 -13.19
CA GLY A 121 -26.27 -29.47 -14.23
C GLY A 121 -25.31 -30.58 -13.78
N GLY A 122 -24.69 -30.44 -12.61
CA GLY A 122 -23.65 -31.35 -12.12
C GLY A 122 -22.31 -31.21 -12.85
N THR A 123 -21.25 -31.60 -12.15
CA THR A 123 -19.89 -31.74 -12.69
C THR A 123 -19.45 -33.19 -12.60
N GLU A 124 -18.84 -33.73 -13.65
CA GLU A 124 -18.31 -35.11 -13.68
C GLU A 124 -16.85 -35.11 -14.13
N VAL A 125 -16.04 -36.01 -13.59
CA VAL A 125 -14.66 -36.29 -14.07
C VAL A 125 -14.63 -37.73 -14.56
N ASN A 126 -14.29 -37.94 -15.83
CA ASN A 126 -14.26 -39.25 -16.49
C ASN A 126 -15.59 -40.03 -16.32
N GLY A 127 -16.72 -39.30 -16.32
CA GLY A 127 -18.07 -39.85 -16.15
C GLY A 127 -18.47 -40.15 -14.70
N LEU A 128 -17.61 -39.86 -13.72
CA LEU A 128 -17.95 -39.97 -12.30
C LEU A 128 -18.37 -38.61 -11.73
N PRO A 129 -19.53 -38.51 -11.05
CA PRO A 129 -19.99 -37.24 -10.48
C PRO A 129 -19.06 -36.76 -9.36
N VAL A 130 -18.82 -35.45 -9.32
CA VAL A 130 -17.96 -34.79 -8.33
C VAL A 130 -18.78 -34.38 -7.12
N ASP A 131 -18.63 -35.10 -5.99
CA ASP A 131 -19.23 -34.71 -4.71
C ASP A 131 -18.27 -33.78 -3.93
N GLY A 132 -18.34 -32.50 -4.26
CA GLY A 132 -17.57 -31.43 -3.62
C GLY A 132 -16.17 -31.21 -4.20
N VAL A 133 -15.33 -32.23 -4.33
CA VAL A 133 -13.98 -32.12 -4.94
C VAL A 133 -13.53 -33.41 -5.61
N ALA A 134 -12.90 -33.30 -6.78
CA ALA A 134 -12.20 -34.40 -7.46
C ALA A 134 -10.82 -33.93 -7.94
N ALA A 135 -9.83 -34.82 -7.89
CA ALA A 135 -8.51 -34.56 -8.49
C ALA A 135 -8.61 -34.59 -10.02
N LEU A 136 -7.70 -33.87 -10.68
CA LEU A 136 -7.56 -33.82 -12.13
C LEU A 136 -6.14 -34.17 -12.55
N ASP A 137 -6.03 -35.17 -13.41
CA ASP A 137 -4.80 -35.63 -14.03
C ASP A 137 -4.76 -35.26 -15.53
N GLU A 138 -3.58 -35.42 -16.14
CA GLU A 138 -3.36 -35.12 -17.55
C GLU A 138 -4.25 -35.99 -18.46
N GLY A 139 -5.03 -35.34 -19.32
CA GLY A 139 -5.92 -36.03 -20.28
C GLY A 139 -7.31 -36.34 -19.73
N ASP A 140 -7.60 -36.04 -18.47
CA ASP A 140 -8.93 -36.23 -17.89
C ASP A 140 -10.01 -35.46 -18.65
N THR A 141 -11.19 -36.07 -18.78
CA THR A 141 -12.37 -35.42 -19.34
C THR A 141 -13.27 -34.91 -18.22
N VAL A 142 -13.43 -33.60 -18.12
CA VAL A 142 -14.31 -32.93 -17.16
C VAL A 142 -15.60 -32.50 -17.87
N SER A 143 -16.74 -33.03 -17.45
CA SER A 143 -18.05 -32.67 -17.98
C SER A 143 -18.70 -31.60 -17.10
N PHE A 144 -19.16 -30.51 -17.71
CA PHE A 144 -19.91 -29.45 -17.04
C PHE A 144 -21.32 -29.38 -17.60
N GLY A 145 -22.33 -29.76 -16.82
CA GLY A 145 -23.72 -29.78 -17.29
C GLY A 145 -23.91 -30.59 -18.58
N GLY A 146 -23.18 -31.70 -18.71
CA GLY A 146 -23.19 -32.58 -19.89
C GLY A 146 -22.26 -32.17 -21.04
N ILE A 147 -21.47 -31.10 -20.91
CA ILE A 147 -20.50 -30.69 -21.94
C ILE A 147 -19.11 -31.23 -21.59
N PRO A 148 -18.58 -32.22 -22.34
CA PRO A 148 -17.28 -32.83 -22.04
C PRO A 148 -16.15 -31.90 -22.46
N CYS A 149 -15.21 -31.66 -21.55
CA CYS A 149 -14.05 -30.81 -21.78
C CYS A 149 -12.77 -31.55 -21.40
N ALA A 150 -11.76 -31.56 -22.27
CA ALA A 150 -10.48 -32.22 -21.99
C ALA A 150 -9.56 -31.30 -21.16
N PHE A 151 -9.00 -31.81 -20.06
CA PHE A 151 -8.02 -31.09 -19.27
C PHE A 151 -6.60 -31.37 -19.77
N ILE A 152 -5.93 -30.32 -20.26
CA ILE A 152 -4.61 -30.42 -20.90
C ILE A 152 -3.61 -29.54 -20.14
N PRO A 153 -2.73 -30.09 -19.28
CA PRO A 153 -1.69 -29.33 -18.62
C PRO A 153 -0.66 -28.80 -19.64
N VAL A 154 -0.01 -27.69 -19.30
CA VAL A 154 1.04 -27.11 -20.16
C VAL A 154 2.35 -27.89 -20.02
N THR A 155 2.92 -28.33 -21.14
CA THR A 155 4.19 -29.07 -21.18
C THR A 155 5.35 -28.27 -20.57
N ALA A 156 6.41 -28.94 -20.14
CA ALA A 156 7.60 -28.28 -19.57
C ALA A 156 8.24 -27.29 -20.56
N GLU A 157 8.24 -27.61 -21.85
CA GLU A 157 8.74 -26.75 -22.93
C GLU A 157 7.87 -25.50 -23.14
N GLU A 158 6.54 -25.66 -23.25
CA GLU A 158 5.63 -24.53 -23.36
C GLU A 158 5.74 -23.61 -22.14
N ARG A 159 5.89 -24.17 -20.93
CA ARG A 159 6.17 -23.41 -19.70
C ARG A 159 7.47 -22.61 -19.81
N ARG A 160 8.56 -23.20 -20.32
CA ARG A 160 9.83 -22.50 -20.54
C ARG A 160 9.69 -21.37 -21.56
N TYR A 161 9.10 -21.64 -22.71
CA TYR A 161 8.91 -20.65 -23.78
C TYR A 161 8.06 -19.46 -23.30
N GLN A 162 6.94 -19.73 -22.60
CA GLN A 162 6.14 -18.68 -21.97
C GLN A 162 6.94 -17.87 -20.96
N ARG A 163 7.74 -18.55 -20.11
CA ARG A 163 8.60 -17.89 -19.13
C ARG A 163 9.56 -16.94 -19.81
N GLU A 164 10.28 -17.39 -20.85
CA GLU A 164 11.28 -16.61 -21.59
C GLU A 164 10.70 -15.41 -22.32
N ARG A 165 9.56 -15.57 -23.00
CA ARG A 165 8.84 -14.43 -23.60
C ARG A 165 8.50 -13.38 -22.55
N ARG A 166 7.99 -13.80 -21.39
CA ARG A 166 7.68 -12.89 -20.27
C ARG A 166 8.94 -12.22 -19.70
N LYS A 167 10.08 -12.91 -19.64
CA LYS A 167 11.36 -12.33 -19.17
C LYS A 167 11.81 -11.13 -20.00
N ARG A 168 11.53 -11.11 -21.31
CA ARG A 168 11.93 -10.01 -22.21
C ARG A 168 10.97 -8.83 -22.12
N VAL A 169 9.68 -9.12 -21.93
CA VAL A 169 8.60 -8.13 -22.01
C VAL A 169 8.32 -7.42 -20.68
N SER A 170 8.69 -8.01 -19.53
CA SER A 170 8.29 -7.51 -18.19
C SER A 170 9.42 -7.02 -17.28
N ARG A 171 10.61 -6.67 -17.82
CA ARG A 171 11.74 -6.22 -16.98
C ARG A 171 11.45 -4.87 -16.31
N PRO A 172 11.63 -4.76 -14.98
CA PRO A 172 11.67 -3.48 -14.27
C PRO A 172 12.66 -2.48 -14.87
N VAL A 173 12.38 -1.19 -14.72
CA VAL A 173 13.29 -0.12 -15.13
C VAL A 173 14.56 -0.17 -14.26
N SER A 174 15.72 0.13 -14.87
CA SER A 174 16.98 0.21 -14.12
C SER A 174 16.88 1.30 -13.04
N PRO A 175 17.08 0.96 -11.75
CA PRO A 175 16.86 1.89 -10.64
C PRO A 175 17.99 2.92 -10.46
N TRP A 176 19.15 2.69 -11.10
CA TRP A 176 20.37 3.49 -10.87
C TRP A 176 20.16 4.99 -11.12
N GLY A 177 19.52 5.37 -12.23
CA GLY A 177 19.29 6.78 -12.55
C GLY A 177 18.44 7.47 -11.49
N SER A 178 17.28 6.89 -11.15
CA SER A 178 16.38 7.45 -10.14
C SER A 178 17.00 7.49 -8.74
N LEU A 179 17.83 6.50 -8.36
CA LEU A 179 18.54 6.50 -7.08
C LEU A 179 19.59 7.61 -7.00
N LEU A 180 20.33 7.87 -8.08
CA LEU A 180 21.29 8.98 -8.14
C LEU A 180 20.57 10.33 -8.04
N VAL A 181 19.48 10.52 -8.79
CA VAL A 181 18.69 11.76 -8.73
C VAL A 181 18.06 11.95 -7.35
N LEU A 182 17.56 10.89 -6.72
CA LEU A 182 17.03 10.94 -5.34
C LEU A 182 18.14 11.21 -4.30
N THR A 183 19.35 10.71 -4.52
CA THR A 183 20.52 11.05 -3.68
C THR A 183 20.85 12.54 -3.78
N ILE A 184 20.87 13.09 -4.99
CA ILE A 184 21.07 14.52 -5.23
C ILE A 184 19.97 15.33 -4.52
N TRP A 185 18.70 14.91 -4.64
CA TRP A 185 17.61 15.53 -3.90
C TRP A 185 17.88 15.53 -2.39
N GLN A 186 18.21 14.38 -1.80
CA GLN A 186 18.40 14.25 -0.36
C GLN A 186 19.52 15.14 0.16
N VAL A 187 20.63 15.25 -0.59
CA VAL A 187 21.74 16.15 -0.25
C VAL A 187 21.31 17.61 -0.33
N LEU A 188 20.66 18.02 -1.43
CA LEU A 188 20.19 19.40 -1.60
C LEU A 188 19.12 19.79 -0.56
N ALA A 189 18.23 18.87 -0.22
CA ALA A 189 17.22 19.05 0.82
C ALA A 189 17.84 19.22 2.21
N GLY A 190 18.80 18.35 2.57
CA GLY A 190 19.54 18.48 3.82
C GLY A 190 20.28 19.82 3.91
N LEU A 191 20.93 20.25 2.82
CA LEU A 191 21.62 21.55 2.77
C LEU A 191 20.64 22.73 2.87
N GLN A 192 19.49 22.67 2.18
CA GLN A 192 18.45 23.70 2.28
C GLN A 192 17.97 23.88 3.71
N LEU A 193 17.73 22.78 4.43
CA LEU A 193 17.23 22.84 5.81
C LEU A 193 18.30 23.27 6.81
N ILE A 194 19.58 22.98 6.55
CA ILE A 194 20.69 23.55 7.32
C ILE A 194 20.75 25.06 7.14
N ILE A 195 20.58 25.54 5.91
CA ILE A 195 20.57 26.98 5.60
C ILE A 195 19.38 27.65 6.29
N ALA A 196 18.17 27.12 6.13
CA ALA A 196 16.95 27.69 6.73
C ALA A 196 16.96 27.68 8.27
N ALA A 197 17.63 26.70 8.88
CA ALA A 197 17.77 26.62 10.33
C ALA A 197 18.95 27.44 10.87
N ALA A 198 19.79 28.05 10.03
CA ALA A 198 20.95 28.81 10.49
C ALA A 198 20.51 30.07 11.28
N PRO A 199 21.20 30.44 12.38
CA PRO A 199 22.39 29.81 12.94
C PRO A 199 22.12 28.61 13.87
N GLU A 200 20.85 28.35 14.21
CA GLU A 200 20.42 27.35 15.21
C GLU A 200 20.35 25.91 14.67
N ALA A 201 21.01 25.61 13.54
CA ALA A 201 20.91 24.33 12.88
C ALA A 201 21.45 23.20 13.77
N SER A 202 20.66 22.13 13.90
CA SER A 202 21.06 20.94 14.66
C SER A 202 21.80 19.94 13.77
N VAL A 203 22.81 19.27 14.32
CA VAL A 203 23.48 18.11 13.70
C VAL A 203 22.52 16.98 13.32
N ASN A 204 21.31 16.95 13.91
CA ASN A 204 20.27 15.99 13.55
C ASN A 204 19.86 16.09 12.07
N ILE A 205 19.91 17.28 11.46
CA ILE A 205 19.55 17.49 10.04
C ILE A 205 20.50 16.70 9.12
N PRO A 206 21.82 16.98 9.09
CA PRO A 206 22.73 16.23 8.24
C PRO A 206 22.75 14.74 8.57
N LEU A 207 22.65 14.36 9.85
CA LEU A 207 22.62 12.94 10.25
C LEU A 207 21.38 12.20 9.72
N ALA A 208 20.19 12.80 9.79
CA ALA A 208 18.96 12.18 9.32
C ALA A 208 18.93 12.01 7.79
N PHE A 209 19.35 13.05 7.04
CA PHE A 209 19.37 13.00 5.58
C PHE A 209 20.46 12.05 5.04
N LEU A 210 21.69 12.14 5.56
CA LEU A 210 22.76 11.21 5.19
C LEU A 210 22.44 9.77 5.63
N GLY A 211 21.83 9.61 6.80
CA GLY A 211 21.34 8.34 7.29
C GLY A 211 20.29 7.72 6.35
N LEU A 212 19.32 8.51 5.90
CA LEU A 212 18.31 8.05 4.95
C LEU A 212 18.93 7.63 3.61
N THR A 213 19.87 8.43 3.09
CA THR A 213 20.63 8.10 1.88
C THR A 213 21.40 6.79 2.04
N LEU A 214 22.11 6.61 3.15
CA LEU A 214 22.87 5.39 3.42
C LEU A 214 21.96 4.17 3.54
N VAL A 215 20.85 4.29 4.26
CA VAL A 215 19.85 3.21 4.39
C VAL A 215 19.28 2.82 3.02
N MET A 216 18.95 3.80 2.18
CA MET A 216 18.47 3.56 0.82
C MET A 216 19.49 2.78 -0.03
N TRP A 217 20.76 3.19 -0.03
CA TRP A 217 21.81 2.51 -0.79
C TRP A 217 22.13 1.12 -0.22
N CYS A 218 22.21 0.98 1.11
CA CYS A 218 22.40 -0.31 1.76
C CYS A 218 21.27 -1.29 1.41
N TYR A 219 20.01 -0.84 1.48
CA TYR A 219 18.85 -1.64 1.07
C TYR A 219 18.96 -2.06 -0.41
N PHE A 220 19.26 -1.10 -1.29
CA PHE A 220 19.41 -1.35 -2.72
C PHE A 220 20.49 -2.39 -3.02
N LEU A 221 21.70 -2.21 -2.47
CA LEU A 221 22.84 -3.10 -2.67
C LEU A 221 22.56 -4.50 -2.12
N PHE A 222 21.93 -4.58 -0.94
CA PHE A 222 21.52 -5.85 -0.33
C PHE A 222 20.51 -6.61 -1.19
N MET A 223 19.45 -5.93 -1.64
CA MET A 223 18.44 -6.53 -2.51
C MET A 223 19.02 -6.91 -3.88
N ARG A 224 19.96 -6.14 -4.40
CA ARG A 224 20.69 -6.46 -5.63
C ARG A 224 21.57 -7.69 -5.46
N ALA A 225 22.24 -7.86 -4.33
CA ALA A 225 22.97 -9.07 -3.98
C ALA A 225 22.04 -10.30 -3.90
N MET A 226 20.80 -10.10 -3.44
CA MET A 226 19.72 -11.10 -3.50
C MET A 226 19.08 -11.26 -4.89
N ARG A 227 19.69 -10.71 -5.94
CA ARG A 227 19.26 -10.78 -7.36
C ARG A 227 17.90 -10.13 -7.63
N ARG A 228 17.48 -9.18 -6.80
CA ARG A 228 16.23 -8.41 -6.99
C ARG A 228 16.47 -7.21 -7.88
N VAL A 229 15.47 -6.87 -8.69
CA VAL A 229 15.60 -5.86 -9.75
C VAL A 229 14.48 -4.82 -9.80
N GLY A 230 13.36 -5.04 -9.10
CA GLY A 230 12.25 -4.10 -9.01
C GLY A 230 12.38 -3.26 -7.75
N PHE A 231 12.51 -1.95 -7.91
CA PHE A 231 12.72 -0.99 -6.81
C PHE A 231 11.76 0.20 -6.90
N GLU A 232 10.78 0.16 -7.80
CA GLU A 232 9.98 1.34 -8.13
C GLU A 232 9.11 1.80 -6.96
N MET A 233 8.51 0.85 -6.24
CA MET A 233 7.72 1.12 -5.04
C MET A 233 8.58 1.70 -3.91
N GLU A 234 9.78 1.15 -3.74
CA GLU A 234 10.72 1.60 -2.70
C GLU A 234 11.28 2.98 -3.00
N ILE A 235 11.59 3.30 -4.26
CA ILE A 235 12.02 4.63 -4.67
C ILE A 235 10.92 5.66 -4.39
N ILE A 236 9.65 5.34 -4.70
CA ILE A 236 8.52 6.19 -4.34
C ILE A 236 8.44 6.39 -2.81
N ALA A 237 8.58 5.31 -2.03
CA ALA A 237 8.53 5.39 -0.57
C ALA A 237 9.69 6.20 0.02
N PHE A 238 10.91 6.08 -0.52
CA PHE A 238 12.07 6.89 -0.11
C PHE A 238 11.91 8.35 -0.51
N PHE A 239 11.34 8.64 -1.68
CA PHE A 239 10.98 10.01 -2.09
C PHE A 239 10.02 10.66 -1.09
N LEU A 240 8.90 9.99 -0.76
CA LEU A 240 7.93 10.50 0.22
C LEU A 240 8.53 10.59 1.64
N SER A 241 9.36 9.63 2.04
CA SER A 241 10.07 9.67 3.33
C SER A 241 11.08 10.82 3.40
N THR A 242 11.66 11.23 2.28
CA THR A 242 12.55 12.42 2.20
C THR A 242 11.75 13.70 2.45
N LEU A 243 10.54 13.82 1.88
CA LEU A 243 9.63 14.92 2.19
C LEU A 243 9.23 14.92 3.68
N SER A 244 8.98 13.74 4.26
CA SER A 244 8.65 13.61 5.68
C SER A 244 9.75 14.14 6.59
N LEU A 245 11.01 13.78 6.31
CA LEU A 245 12.15 14.34 7.05
C LEU A 245 12.25 15.85 6.86
N GLY A 246 12.00 16.35 5.65
CA GLY A 246 12.04 17.78 5.37
C GLY A 246 11.02 18.58 6.17
N ILE A 247 9.77 18.13 6.18
CA ILE A 247 8.71 18.77 6.97
C ILE A 247 9.03 18.67 8.46
N THR A 248 9.43 17.49 8.94
CA THR A 248 9.74 17.29 10.36
C THR A 248 10.91 18.17 10.80
N ALA A 249 11.91 18.36 9.94
CA ALA A 249 13.04 19.24 10.22
C ALA A 249 12.62 20.71 10.38
N SER A 250 11.65 21.17 9.59
CA SER A 250 11.11 22.53 9.69
C SER A 250 10.19 22.72 10.92
N SER A 251 9.28 21.77 11.14
CA SER A 251 8.19 21.94 12.10
C SER A 251 8.46 21.41 13.51
N ALA A 252 9.27 20.36 13.62
CA ALA A 252 9.55 19.67 14.87
C ALA A 252 11.01 19.13 14.87
N PRO A 253 12.03 20.01 14.91
CA PRO A 253 13.44 19.62 14.81
C PRO A 253 13.85 18.53 15.82
N ASP A 254 13.32 18.59 17.04
CA ASP A 254 13.58 17.61 18.10
C ASP A 254 13.04 16.20 17.80
N ALA A 255 12.03 16.10 16.93
CA ALA A 255 11.43 14.84 16.50
C ALA A 255 12.12 14.26 15.25
N LEU A 256 13.00 15.02 14.57
CA LEU A 256 13.60 14.62 13.30
C LEU A 256 14.31 13.28 13.36
N PHE A 257 15.16 13.08 14.37
CA PHE A 257 15.88 11.81 14.52
C PHE A 257 14.93 10.65 14.89
N LYS A 258 13.86 10.92 15.64
CA LYS A 258 12.82 9.93 15.95
C LYS A 258 12.05 9.53 14.68
N GLN A 259 11.75 10.48 13.80
CA GLN A 259 11.09 10.21 12.52
C GLN A 259 12.01 9.43 11.58
N PHE A 260 13.31 9.73 11.53
CA PHE A 260 14.30 8.92 10.82
C PHE A 260 14.34 7.47 11.33
N LEU A 261 14.36 7.26 12.66
CA LEU A 261 14.29 5.94 13.25
C LEU A 261 12.97 5.22 12.90
N ALA A 262 11.85 5.94 12.87
CA ALA A 262 10.57 5.39 12.45
C ALA A 262 10.57 4.94 10.98
N ILE A 263 11.23 5.67 10.07
CA ILE A 263 11.44 5.23 8.69
C ILE A 263 12.24 3.92 8.66
N CYS A 264 13.33 3.81 9.44
CA CYS A 264 14.14 2.59 9.51
C CYS A 264 13.35 1.39 10.06
N LEU A 265 12.55 1.60 11.11
CA LEU A 265 11.67 0.59 11.67
C LEU A 265 10.55 0.20 10.69
N GLY A 266 9.99 1.17 9.95
CA GLY A 266 9.02 0.93 8.89
C GLY A 266 9.60 0.07 7.76
N LEU A 267 10.79 0.42 7.25
CA LEU A 267 11.51 -0.38 6.26
C LEU A 267 11.81 -1.80 6.76
N THR A 268 12.16 -1.94 8.04
CA THR A 268 12.37 -3.25 8.67
C THR A 268 11.08 -4.06 8.69
N LEU A 269 9.96 -3.44 9.11
CA LEU A 269 8.65 -4.07 9.10
C LEU A 269 8.21 -4.48 7.68
N PHE A 270 8.46 -3.62 6.69
CA PHE A 270 8.23 -3.91 5.26
C PHE A 270 8.98 -5.16 4.80
N VAL A 271 10.27 -5.29 5.14
CA VAL A 271 11.07 -6.47 4.80
C VAL A 271 10.56 -7.71 5.53
N ILE A 272 10.28 -7.62 6.83
CA ILE A 272 9.74 -8.75 7.64
C ILE A 272 8.41 -9.23 7.06
N LEU A 273 7.46 -8.33 6.84
CA LEU A 273 6.15 -8.66 6.27
C LEU A 273 6.28 -9.22 4.86
N GLY A 274 7.13 -8.62 4.00
CA GLY A 274 7.33 -9.12 2.65
C GLY A 274 7.96 -10.52 2.63
N VAL A 275 8.92 -10.81 3.52
CA VAL A 275 9.48 -12.17 3.67
C VAL A 275 8.45 -13.14 4.21
N PHE A 276 7.63 -12.71 5.17
CA PHE A 276 6.55 -13.51 5.74
C PHE A 276 5.49 -13.88 4.69
N LEU A 277 5.15 -12.93 3.82
CA LEU A 277 4.18 -13.10 2.73
C LEU A 277 4.66 -14.06 1.63
N ARG A 278 5.93 -14.49 1.60
CA ARG A 278 6.44 -15.50 0.64
C ARG A 278 5.70 -16.83 0.70
N ASP A 279 5.06 -17.13 1.82
CA ASP A 279 4.35 -18.39 2.02
C ASP A 279 2.89 -18.16 2.42
N LEU A 280 2.02 -18.28 1.42
CA LEU A 280 0.57 -18.16 1.60
C LEU A 280 0.00 -19.10 2.66
N SER A 281 0.61 -20.26 2.92
CA SER A 281 0.08 -21.21 3.91
C SER A 281 0.28 -20.69 5.33
N ARG A 282 1.42 -20.06 5.61
CA ARG A 282 1.67 -19.39 6.88
C ARG A 282 0.71 -18.22 7.07
N ALA A 283 0.52 -17.42 6.02
CA ALA A 283 -0.42 -16.32 6.04
C ALA A 283 -1.84 -16.79 6.40
N ARG A 284 -2.37 -17.83 5.73
CA ARG A 284 -3.70 -18.35 6.05
C ARG A 284 -3.84 -18.86 7.48
N LYS A 285 -2.82 -19.56 8.01
CA LYS A 285 -2.84 -20.12 9.38
C LYS A 285 -2.93 -19.05 10.46
N ILE A 286 -2.24 -17.92 10.29
CA ILE A 286 -2.20 -16.86 11.31
C ILE A 286 -3.40 -15.90 11.24
N ARG A 287 -4.37 -16.11 10.34
CA ARG A 287 -5.48 -15.17 10.13
C ARG A 287 -6.26 -14.84 11.39
N TRP A 288 -6.49 -15.84 12.25
CA TRP A 288 -7.24 -15.67 13.50
C TRP A 288 -6.43 -14.90 14.52
N LEU A 289 -5.12 -15.10 14.54
CA LEU A 289 -4.20 -14.33 15.35
C LEU A 289 -4.16 -12.86 14.89
N MET A 290 -4.20 -12.62 13.57
CA MET A 290 -4.27 -11.25 13.03
C MET A 290 -5.62 -10.58 13.30
N ALA A 291 -6.73 -11.31 13.21
CA ALA A 291 -8.06 -10.81 13.57
C ALA A 291 -8.12 -10.44 15.06
N ALA A 292 -7.65 -11.33 15.94
CA ALA A 292 -7.50 -11.08 17.36
C ALA A 292 -6.52 -9.93 17.64
N GLY A 293 -5.45 -9.81 16.85
CA GLY A 293 -4.50 -8.71 16.92
C GLY A 293 -5.14 -7.36 16.60
N ALA A 294 -5.96 -7.27 15.54
CA ALA A 294 -6.69 -6.04 15.20
C ALA A 294 -7.66 -5.63 16.31
N ILE A 295 -8.48 -6.56 16.80
CA ILE A 295 -9.43 -6.31 17.90
C ILE A 295 -8.67 -5.99 19.20
N GLY A 296 -7.62 -6.74 19.52
CA GLY A 296 -6.84 -6.58 20.74
C GLY A 296 -6.11 -5.25 20.80
N LEU A 297 -5.46 -4.82 19.71
CA LEU A 297 -4.80 -3.52 19.63
C LEU A 297 -5.79 -2.37 19.83
N LEU A 298 -6.96 -2.42 19.19
CA LEU A 298 -8.01 -1.42 19.39
C LEU A 298 -8.61 -1.51 20.80
N GLY A 299 -8.91 -2.70 21.31
CA GLY A 299 -9.47 -2.91 22.64
C GLY A 299 -8.55 -2.41 23.76
N ILE A 300 -7.24 -2.66 23.66
CA ILE A 300 -6.24 -2.14 24.61
C ILE A 300 -6.21 -0.61 24.55
N THR A 301 -6.29 -0.03 23.35
CA THR A 301 -6.36 1.43 23.19
C THR A 301 -7.62 2.00 23.84
N LEU A 302 -8.76 1.30 23.74
CA LEU A 302 -10.01 1.75 24.35
C LEU A 302 -9.92 1.73 25.89
N ALA A 303 -9.24 0.73 26.45
CA ALA A 303 -9.11 0.54 27.89
C ALA A 303 -8.05 1.46 28.52
N LEU A 304 -6.89 1.61 27.88
CA LEU A 304 -5.70 2.27 28.44
C LEU A 304 -5.30 3.55 27.69
N GLY A 305 -6.05 3.94 26.66
CA GLY A 305 -5.77 5.09 25.82
C GLY A 305 -5.87 6.41 26.56
N SER A 306 -4.87 7.25 26.36
CA SER A 306 -4.89 8.64 26.80
C SER A 306 -5.78 9.49 25.87
N SER A 307 -6.57 10.38 26.46
CA SER A 307 -7.42 11.32 25.71
C SER A 307 -6.58 12.52 25.26
N LYS A 308 -6.38 12.68 23.95
CA LYS A 308 -5.73 13.85 23.35
C LYS A 308 -6.69 14.51 22.37
N TYR A 309 -6.91 15.82 22.49
CA TYR A 309 -7.81 16.61 21.63
C TYR A 309 -9.24 16.05 21.48
N GLY A 310 -9.77 15.34 22.48
CA GLY A 310 -11.13 14.80 22.48
C GLY A 310 -11.27 13.35 21.99
N ALA A 311 -10.19 12.69 21.58
CA ALA A 311 -10.18 11.28 21.17
C ALA A 311 -9.21 10.43 22.01
N ARG A 312 -9.60 9.19 22.33
CA ARG A 312 -8.82 8.24 23.16
C ARG A 312 -8.08 7.23 22.29
N ASN A 313 -7.08 7.70 21.55
CA ASN A 313 -6.48 6.92 20.45
C ASN A 313 -4.98 6.62 20.65
N TRP A 314 -4.36 7.18 21.69
CA TRP A 314 -2.91 7.13 21.90
C TRP A 314 -2.55 6.39 23.17
N LEU A 315 -1.62 5.43 23.06
CA LEU A 315 -0.99 4.77 24.20
C LEU A 315 0.38 5.41 24.45
N SER A 316 0.67 5.75 25.70
CA SER A 316 1.98 6.25 26.12
C SER A 316 2.63 5.21 27.02
N ILE A 317 3.72 4.58 26.54
CA ILE A 317 4.47 3.55 27.26
C ILE A 317 5.91 4.03 27.39
N ALA A 318 6.41 4.15 28.63
CA ALA A 318 7.80 4.53 28.92
C ALA A 318 8.29 5.80 28.17
N GLY A 319 7.44 6.82 28.09
CA GLY A 319 7.77 8.09 27.41
C GLY A 319 7.67 8.07 25.88
N MET A 320 7.30 6.93 25.27
CA MET A 320 7.01 6.82 23.84
C MET A 320 5.50 6.75 23.58
N SER A 321 5.02 7.57 22.66
CA SER A 321 3.63 7.54 22.18
C SER A 321 3.49 6.61 20.98
N PHE A 322 2.56 5.67 21.04
CA PHE A 322 2.25 4.72 19.98
C PHE A 322 0.75 4.76 19.69
N GLN A 323 0.37 4.70 18.41
CA GLN A 323 -1.02 4.65 17.96
C GLN A 323 -1.33 3.23 17.46
N PRO A 324 -1.99 2.38 18.26
CA PRO A 324 -2.20 0.98 17.88
C PRO A 324 -3.10 0.78 16.67
N SER A 325 -3.98 1.74 16.37
CA SER A 325 -4.84 1.67 15.19
C SER A 325 -4.04 1.62 13.88
N GLU A 326 -2.84 2.20 13.84
CA GLU A 326 -1.94 2.12 12.68
C GLU A 326 -1.48 0.69 12.41
N LEU A 327 -1.10 -0.06 13.44
CA LEU A 327 -0.73 -1.47 13.30
C LEU A 327 -1.96 -2.38 13.12
N ALA A 328 -3.10 -2.00 13.70
CA ALA A 328 -4.36 -2.70 13.52
C ALA A 328 -4.82 -2.71 12.06
N LYS A 329 -4.54 -1.66 11.27
CA LYS A 329 -4.82 -1.62 9.82
C LYS A 329 -4.14 -2.77 9.07
N ILE A 330 -2.86 -3.03 9.37
CA ILE A 330 -2.11 -4.15 8.77
C ILE A 330 -2.75 -5.49 9.17
N CYS A 331 -3.01 -5.69 10.46
CA CYS A 331 -3.63 -6.92 10.98
C CYS A 331 -5.02 -7.16 10.37
N TYR A 332 -5.80 -6.08 10.22
CA TYR A 332 -7.13 -6.10 9.64
C TYR A 332 -7.14 -6.48 8.16
N ILE A 333 -6.28 -5.86 7.33
CA ILE A 333 -6.12 -6.24 5.92
C ILE A 333 -5.68 -7.70 5.81
N PHE A 334 -4.74 -8.11 6.67
CA PHE A 334 -4.25 -9.48 6.70
C PHE A 334 -5.38 -10.48 6.99
N ALA A 335 -6.18 -10.24 8.02
CA ALA A 335 -7.32 -11.10 8.38
C ALA A 335 -8.44 -11.09 7.32
N GLY A 336 -8.73 -9.91 6.77
CA GLY A 336 -9.79 -9.72 5.76
C GLY A 336 -9.47 -10.36 4.41
N SER A 337 -8.21 -10.32 4.00
CA SER A 337 -7.73 -11.00 2.79
C SER A 337 -7.61 -12.52 2.98
N ALA A 338 -7.20 -12.99 4.17
CA ALA A 338 -6.96 -14.41 4.46
C ALA A 338 -8.23 -15.27 4.64
N THR A 339 -9.42 -14.67 4.66
CA THR A 339 -10.70 -15.39 4.89
C THR A 339 -11.29 -16.01 3.63
N LEU A 340 -10.49 -16.15 2.57
CA LEU A 340 -10.76 -17.06 1.45
C LEU A 340 -10.33 -18.49 1.81
N ASP A 341 -11.01 -19.09 2.79
CA ASP A 341 -11.17 -20.54 2.74
C ASP A 341 -12.28 -20.82 1.75
N ARG A 342 -11.86 -21.10 0.52
CA ARG A 342 -12.65 -21.64 -0.61
C ARG A 342 -13.93 -20.83 -0.87
N LEU A 343 -13.89 -20.07 -1.97
CA LEU A 343 -14.92 -19.16 -2.49
C LEU A 343 -16.36 -19.74 -2.55
N PHE A 344 -16.54 -21.04 -2.26
CA PHE A 344 -17.72 -21.83 -2.57
C PHE A 344 -18.54 -22.30 -1.38
N ARG A 345 -18.11 -22.08 -0.14
CA ARG A 345 -19.05 -22.22 0.99
C ARG A 345 -19.72 -20.88 1.22
N LYS A 346 -20.91 -20.68 0.62
CA LYS A 346 -21.87 -19.61 0.95
C LYS A 346 -22.02 -19.54 2.48
N ARG A 347 -21.24 -18.70 3.19
CA ARG A 347 -21.46 -18.20 4.58
C ARG A 347 -20.27 -17.53 5.29
N ASN A 348 -19.11 -17.28 4.68
CA ASN A 348 -17.93 -16.76 5.42
C ASN A 348 -17.66 -15.24 5.33
N LEU A 349 -18.52 -14.42 4.71
CA LEU A 349 -18.41 -12.95 4.80
C LEU A 349 -18.91 -12.44 6.18
N GLY A 350 -19.86 -13.14 6.80
CA GLY A 350 -20.44 -12.73 8.09
C GLY A 350 -19.40 -12.55 9.20
N LEU A 351 -18.40 -13.43 9.30
CA LEU A 351 -17.32 -13.30 10.28
C LEU A 351 -16.46 -12.06 10.03
N PHE A 352 -16.21 -11.71 8.77
CA PHE A 352 -15.48 -10.50 8.43
C PHE A 352 -16.31 -9.25 8.73
N ILE A 353 -17.62 -9.26 8.43
CA ILE A 353 -18.56 -8.20 8.81
C ILE A 353 -18.57 -8.00 10.33
N VAL A 354 -18.59 -9.07 11.12
CA VAL A 354 -18.50 -9.00 12.59
C VAL A 354 -17.18 -8.39 13.03
N LEU A 355 -16.05 -8.86 12.49
CA LEU A 355 -14.72 -8.27 12.77
C LEU A 355 -14.70 -6.76 12.50
N THR A 356 -15.21 -6.34 11.34
CA THR A 356 -15.32 -4.93 10.96
C THR A 356 -16.23 -4.17 11.91
N GLY A 357 -17.41 -4.71 12.24
CA GLY A 357 -18.35 -4.10 13.18
C GLY A 357 -17.74 -3.88 14.55
N VAL A 358 -16.97 -4.85 15.06
CA VAL A 358 -16.22 -4.72 16.32
C VAL A 358 -15.15 -3.63 16.22
N CYS A 359 -14.37 -3.61 15.13
CA CYS A 359 -13.32 -2.60 14.93
C CYS A 359 -13.92 -1.18 14.82
N LEU A 360 -14.96 -1.00 14.01
CA LEU A 360 -15.67 0.27 13.86
C LEU A 360 -16.34 0.71 15.16
N GLY A 361 -16.93 -0.22 15.92
CA GLY A 361 -17.48 0.05 17.24
C GLY A 361 -16.42 0.56 18.21
N CYS A 362 -15.24 -0.09 18.26
CA CYS A 362 -14.12 0.37 19.07
C CYS A 362 -13.68 1.79 18.68
N LEU A 363 -13.52 2.07 17.39
CA LEU A 363 -13.09 3.38 16.88
C LEU A 363 -14.14 4.47 17.15
N ALA A 364 -15.43 4.16 17.01
CA ALA A 364 -16.53 5.06 17.31
C ALA A 364 -16.57 5.42 18.81
N LEU A 365 -16.31 4.46 19.70
CA LEU A 365 -16.21 4.69 21.14
C LEU A 365 -15.01 5.59 21.49
N MET A 366 -13.88 5.41 20.80
CA MET A 366 -12.70 6.28 20.92
C MET A 366 -12.92 7.69 20.35
N SER A 367 -13.98 7.90 19.57
CA SER A 367 -14.28 9.12 18.80
C SER A 367 -13.28 9.37 17.65
N ASP A 368 -12.70 8.30 17.08
CA ASP A 368 -11.80 8.34 15.92
C ASP A 368 -12.55 8.14 14.60
N PHE A 369 -13.21 9.20 14.13
CA PHE A 369 -14.03 9.14 12.92
C PHE A 369 -13.19 8.89 11.65
N GLY A 370 -12.03 9.55 11.53
CA GLY A 370 -11.17 9.43 10.35
C GLY A 370 -10.67 8.00 10.15
N THR A 371 -10.14 7.38 11.22
CA THR A 371 -9.70 5.99 11.15
C THR A 371 -10.88 5.04 10.94
N ALA A 372 -12.05 5.29 11.53
CA ALA A 372 -13.25 4.49 11.27
C ALA A 372 -13.65 4.51 9.79
N ALA A 373 -13.65 5.69 9.16
CA ALA A 373 -13.92 5.83 7.73
C ALA A 373 -12.91 5.06 6.88
N ILE A 374 -11.62 5.09 7.25
CA ILE A 374 -10.56 4.32 6.58
C ILE A 374 -10.82 2.80 6.68
N PHE A 375 -11.14 2.29 7.87
CA PHE A 375 -11.47 0.87 8.05
C PHE A 375 -12.72 0.47 7.26
N PHE A 376 -13.72 1.37 7.18
CA PHE A 376 -14.95 1.14 6.44
C PHE A 376 -14.71 1.09 4.92
N VAL A 377 -13.95 2.01 4.34
CA VAL A 377 -13.60 1.95 2.90
C VAL A 377 -12.77 0.71 2.60
N THR A 378 -11.83 0.37 3.48
CA THR A 378 -11.03 -0.87 3.36
C THR A 378 -11.92 -2.11 3.41
N PHE A 379 -12.92 -2.13 4.31
CA PHE A 379 -13.95 -3.17 4.36
C PHE A 379 -14.69 -3.31 3.03
N LEU A 380 -15.19 -2.19 2.48
CA LEU A 380 -15.95 -2.21 1.22
C LEU A 380 -15.13 -2.79 0.07
N VAL A 381 -13.86 -2.43 -0.04
CA VAL A 381 -12.96 -2.95 -1.08
C VAL A 381 -12.75 -4.46 -0.91
N ILE A 382 -12.46 -4.93 0.32
CA ILE A 382 -12.29 -6.36 0.59
C ILE A 382 -13.60 -7.13 0.35
N ALA A 383 -14.73 -6.60 0.82
CA ALA A 383 -16.04 -7.22 0.66
C ALA A 383 -16.44 -7.29 -0.82
N TYR A 384 -16.20 -6.24 -1.60
CA TYR A 384 -16.44 -6.21 -3.04
C TYR A 384 -15.63 -7.25 -3.79
N LEU A 385 -14.31 -7.27 -3.58
CA LEU A 385 -13.43 -8.23 -4.25
C LEU A 385 -13.70 -9.68 -3.85
N ARG A 386 -14.37 -9.93 -2.72
CA ARG A 386 -14.75 -11.27 -2.27
C ARG A 386 -16.14 -11.70 -2.70
N SER A 387 -17.10 -10.77 -2.75
CA SER A 387 -18.51 -11.10 -2.95
C SER A 387 -19.01 -10.82 -4.36
N GLY A 388 -18.45 -9.82 -5.05
CA GLY A 388 -18.96 -9.34 -6.35
C GLY A 388 -20.38 -8.75 -6.32
N ASP A 389 -21.04 -8.73 -5.15
CA ASP A 389 -22.44 -8.33 -5.02
C ASP A 389 -22.58 -6.85 -4.64
N PHE A 390 -22.87 -6.02 -5.64
CA PHE A 390 -23.13 -4.60 -5.46
C PHE A 390 -24.36 -4.31 -4.59
N ALA A 391 -25.37 -5.19 -4.56
CA ALA A 391 -26.60 -4.95 -3.81
C ALA A 391 -26.35 -5.04 -2.29
N THR A 392 -25.65 -6.07 -1.83
CA THR A 392 -25.25 -6.21 -0.42
C THR A 392 -24.33 -5.05 0.02
N LEU A 393 -23.42 -4.61 -0.84
CA LEU A 393 -22.57 -3.45 -0.54
C LEU A 393 -23.36 -2.16 -0.42
N SER A 394 -24.30 -1.92 -1.31
CA SER A 394 -25.18 -0.74 -1.26
C SER A 394 -25.97 -0.70 0.06
N LEU A 395 -26.50 -1.85 0.51
CA LEU A 395 -27.18 -1.96 1.80
C LEU A 395 -26.25 -1.65 2.98
N ILE A 396 -25.02 -2.17 2.96
CA ILE A 396 -24.03 -1.89 4.02
C ILE A 396 -23.62 -0.42 4.03
N CYS A 397 -23.46 0.21 2.86
CA CYS A 397 -23.24 1.65 2.75
C CYS A 397 -24.40 2.45 3.36
N GLY A 398 -25.65 2.07 3.07
CA GLY A 398 -26.82 2.68 3.70
C GLY A 398 -26.81 2.56 5.23
N GLY A 399 -26.50 1.37 5.75
CA GLY A 399 -26.35 1.13 7.19
C GLY A 399 -25.23 1.95 7.83
N ALA A 400 -24.10 2.13 7.14
CA ALA A 400 -22.98 2.93 7.64
C ALA A 400 -23.30 4.42 7.68
N VAL A 401 -23.99 4.96 6.66
CA VAL A 401 -24.47 6.35 6.67
C VAL A 401 -25.43 6.56 7.84
N PHE A 402 -26.37 5.64 8.05
CA PHE A 402 -27.29 5.69 9.19
C PHE A 402 -26.55 5.65 10.54
N GLY A 403 -25.63 4.70 10.72
CA GLY A 403 -24.81 4.60 11.94
C GLY A 403 -23.92 5.83 12.17
N GLY A 404 -23.36 6.41 11.09
CA GLY A 404 -22.61 7.65 11.13
C GLY A 404 -23.47 8.84 11.57
N GLY A 405 -24.69 8.97 11.04
CA GLY A 405 -25.64 10.01 11.45
C GLY A 405 -26.02 9.92 12.93
N ILE A 406 -26.22 8.70 13.44
CA ILE A 406 -26.43 8.47 14.87
C ILE A 406 -25.21 8.90 15.69
N LEU A 407 -24.00 8.49 15.27
CA LEU A 407 -22.76 8.84 15.98
C LEU A 407 -22.55 10.35 16.08
N LEU A 408 -22.87 11.09 15.01
CA LEU A 408 -22.82 12.55 15.00
C LEU A 408 -23.68 13.10 16.15
N THR A 409 -24.91 12.63 16.32
CA THR A 409 -25.82 13.10 17.40
C THR A 409 -25.21 12.95 18.80
N PHE A 410 -24.41 11.90 19.05
CA PHE A 410 -23.85 11.60 20.38
C PHE A 410 -22.45 12.19 20.62
N LYS A 411 -21.76 12.71 19.59
CA LYS A 411 -20.37 13.16 19.68
C LYS A 411 -20.25 14.64 19.27
N PRO A 412 -20.43 15.60 20.20
CA PRO A 412 -20.42 17.04 19.91
C PRO A 412 -19.10 17.52 19.28
N TYR A 413 -17.98 16.84 19.58
CA TYR A 413 -16.68 17.11 18.96
C TYR A 413 -16.69 16.87 17.44
N ILE A 414 -17.26 15.74 16.99
CA ILE A 414 -17.34 15.40 15.57
C ILE A 414 -18.32 16.35 14.88
N LEU A 415 -19.48 16.62 15.52
CA LEU A 415 -20.45 17.60 15.02
C LEU A 415 -19.83 18.97 14.75
N LYS A 416 -18.97 19.47 15.65
CA LYS A 416 -18.32 20.78 15.46
C LYS A 416 -17.47 20.83 14.20
N ARG A 417 -16.76 19.74 13.85
CA ARG A 417 -15.96 19.65 12.61
C ARG A 417 -16.84 19.63 11.35
N PHE A 418 -18.00 18.98 11.41
CA PHE A 418 -18.96 18.95 10.31
C PHE A 418 -19.76 20.25 10.17
N ALA A 419 -20.04 20.95 11.27
CA ALA A 419 -20.81 22.19 11.25
C ALA A 419 -20.08 23.35 10.55
N VAL A 420 -18.74 23.30 10.54
CA VAL A 420 -17.88 24.37 9.98
C VAL A 420 -17.39 24.01 8.57
N TRP A 421 -17.56 22.75 8.17
CA TRP A 421 -17.18 22.27 6.84
C TRP A 421 -17.90 23.06 5.74
N GLY A 422 -17.14 23.54 4.75
CA GLY A 422 -17.62 24.38 3.64
C GLY A 422 -17.74 25.86 3.98
N HIS A 423 -17.61 26.22 5.26
CA HIS A 423 -17.78 27.57 5.80
C HIS A 423 -16.62 27.96 6.72
N VAL A 424 -15.44 27.36 6.56
CA VAL A 424 -14.29 27.57 7.47
C VAL A 424 -13.83 29.03 7.56
N TRP A 425 -14.09 29.83 6.52
CA TRP A 425 -13.78 31.25 6.48
C TRP A 425 -14.70 32.11 7.35
N GLU A 426 -15.92 31.64 7.64
CA GLU A 426 -16.87 32.35 8.51
C GLU A 426 -16.43 32.31 9.98
N ASP A 427 -15.71 31.26 10.38
CA ASP A 427 -15.10 31.11 11.71
C ASP A 427 -13.58 30.87 11.62
N ALA A 428 -12.89 31.74 10.88
CA ALA A 428 -11.46 31.64 10.62
C ALA A 428 -10.56 31.75 11.88
N SER A 429 -11.09 32.29 12.98
CA SER A 429 -10.35 32.40 14.26
C SER A 429 -10.73 31.31 15.27
N GLY A 430 -11.82 30.59 15.04
CA GLY A 430 -12.30 29.52 15.90
C GLY A 430 -12.10 28.15 15.27
N ALA A 431 -13.21 27.52 14.89
CA ALA A 431 -13.22 26.14 14.41
C ALA A 431 -12.56 25.97 13.03
N GLY A 432 -12.61 26.99 12.17
CA GLY A 432 -11.98 27.00 10.85
C GLY A 432 -10.50 27.39 10.86
N TYR A 433 -9.91 27.65 12.04
CA TYR A 433 -8.57 28.21 12.19
C TYR A 433 -7.49 27.39 11.47
N GLN A 434 -7.47 26.07 11.65
CA GLN A 434 -6.43 25.22 11.04
C GLN A 434 -6.53 25.18 9.52
N GLN A 435 -7.75 25.08 8.97
CA GLN A 435 -8.00 24.95 7.54
C GLN A 435 -7.75 26.27 6.80
N THR A 436 -8.22 27.40 7.35
CA THR A 436 -7.96 28.73 6.78
C THR A 436 -6.48 29.05 6.71
N ARG A 437 -5.71 28.77 7.79
CA ARG A 437 -4.26 28.95 7.79
C ARG A 437 -3.55 28.07 6.78
N THR A 438 -3.98 26.81 6.67
CA THR A 438 -3.45 25.87 5.68
C THR A 438 -3.65 26.38 4.25
N MET A 439 -4.85 26.85 3.92
CA MET A 439 -5.14 27.39 2.59
C MET A 439 -4.38 28.69 2.31
N SER A 440 -4.25 29.60 3.29
CA SER A 440 -3.44 30.81 3.15
C SER A 440 -1.95 30.51 2.95
N ALA A 441 -1.40 29.54 3.70
CA ALA A 441 -0.01 29.12 3.57
C ALA A 441 0.25 28.45 2.21
N ALA A 442 -0.64 27.55 1.79
CA ALA A 442 -0.57 26.92 0.47
C ALA A 442 -0.60 27.95 -0.66
N ALA A 443 -1.42 29.01 -0.55
CA ALA A 443 -1.44 30.10 -1.51
C ALA A 443 -0.12 30.87 -1.55
N SER A 444 0.53 31.08 -0.40
CA SER A 444 1.83 31.78 -0.32
C SER A 444 2.99 30.99 -0.94
N GLY A 445 2.95 29.65 -0.92
CA GLY A 445 3.95 28.79 -1.55
C GLY A 445 3.95 28.81 -3.08
N GLY A 446 2.82 29.16 -3.71
CA GLY A 446 2.70 29.11 -5.17
C GLY A 446 3.05 27.73 -5.75
N LEU A 447 3.62 27.71 -6.96
CA LEU A 447 3.92 26.45 -7.65
C LEU A 447 5.19 25.75 -7.14
N THR A 448 6.22 26.52 -6.75
CA THR A 448 7.58 26.05 -6.43
C THR A 448 7.95 26.16 -4.95
N GLY A 449 7.01 26.59 -4.10
CA GLY A 449 7.21 26.75 -2.66
C GLY A 449 7.93 28.04 -2.33
N VAL A 450 8.00 28.41 -1.06
CA VAL A 450 8.85 29.51 -0.55
C VAL A 450 10.29 29.08 -0.25
N GLY A 451 10.52 27.76 -0.13
CA GLY A 451 11.78 27.17 0.33
C GLY A 451 11.53 26.28 1.55
N ALA A 452 12.15 25.10 1.60
CA ALA A 452 12.02 24.21 2.76
C ALA A 452 12.62 24.87 4.00
N GLY A 453 11.85 24.93 5.10
CA GLY A 453 12.20 25.65 6.32
C GLY A 453 11.79 27.13 6.37
N GLU A 454 11.39 27.73 5.25
CA GLU A 454 11.06 29.17 5.17
C GLU A 454 9.55 29.48 5.30
N GLY A 455 8.71 28.45 5.41
CA GLY A 455 7.26 28.61 5.58
C GLY A 455 6.88 29.12 6.96
N TRP A 456 5.67 29.64 7.15
CA TRP A 456 5.15 30.08 8.45
C TRP A 456 4.11 29.12 9.05
N LEU A 457 3.55 28.19 8.27
CA LEU A 457 2.52 27.26 8.75
C LEU A 457 3.04 26.33 9.85
N HIS A 458 4.35 26.08 9.92
CA HIS A 458 4.99 25.24 10.94
C HIS A 458 4.67 25.67 12.38
N ARG A 459 4.27 26.94 12.57
CA ARG A 459 3.89 27.51 13.88
C ARG A 459 2.48 27.11 14.33
N ILE A 460 1.67 26.59 13.41
CA ILE A 460 0.30 26.16 13.69
C ILE A 460 0.31 24.74 14.27
N GLY A 461 -0.46 24.54 15.33
CA GLY A 461 -0.57 23.21 15.96
C GLY A 461 -1.02 22.15 14.95
N ALA A 462 -0.33 20.99 14.97
CA ALA A 462 -0.51 19.88 14.04
C ALA A 462 -0.13 20.16 12.57
N ALA A 463 0.71 21.17 12.31
CA ALA A 463 1.22 21.51 10.98
C ALA A 463 1.89 20.32 10.26
N ASP A 464 2.64 19.53 11.00
CA ASP A 464 3.47 18.42 10.53
C ASP A 464 2.75 17.09 10.44
N THR A 465 1.52 17.04 10.95
CA THR A 465 0.70 15.83 11.06
C THR A 465 -0.54 16.00 10.18
N ASP A 466 -1.55 16.72 10.68
CA ASP A 466 -2.86 16.86 10.06
C ASP A 466 -2.84 17.86 8.90
N LEU A 467 -2.03 18.93 8.99
CA LEU A 467 -1.96 20.00 7.98
C LEU A 467 -0.75 19.86 7.05
N VAL A 468 -0.16 18.68 7.01
CA VAL A 468 1.09 18.41 6.28
C VAL A 468 1.00 18.72 4.79
N PHE A 469 -0.19 18.58 4.19
CA PHE A 469 -0.41 18.96 2.80
C PHE A 469 -0.24 20.47 2.60
N GLY A 470 -0.68 21.29 3.55
CA GLY A 470 -0.43 22.74 3.57
C GLY A 470 1.05 23.06 3.65
N MET A 471 1.78 22.37 4.53
CA MET A 471 3.23 22.52 4.68
C MET A 471 3.97 22.17 3.39
N LEU A 472 3.58 21.07 2.72
CA LEU A 472 4.13 20.72 1.42
C LEU A 472 3.89 21.83 0.38
N CYS A 473 2.66 22.33 0.28
CA CYS A 473 2.31 23.38 -0.67
C CYS A 473 3.08 24.69 -0.39
N GLU A 474 3.21 25.07 0.87
CA GLU A 474 3.93 26.27 1.27
C GLU A 474 5.44 26.16 1.01
N GLU A 475 6.09 25.15 1.59
CA GLU A 475 7.55 25.05 1.62
C GLU A 475 8.14 24.47 0.34
N TRP A 476 7.53 23.39 -0.17
CA TRP A 476 8.02 22.64 -1.33
C TRP A 476 7.27 23.00 -2.62
N GLY A 477 6.11 23.66 -2.52
CA GLY A 477 5.31 24.09 -3.65
C GLY A 477 4.23 23.10 -4.07
N LEU A 478 3.20 23.64 -4.71
CA LEU A 478 2.05 22.87 -5.19
C LEU A 478 2.47 21.73 -6.13
N LEU A 479 3.50 21.92 -6.96
CA LEU A 479 3.95 20.87 -7.89
C LEU A 479 4.43 19.62 -7.15
N ILE A 480 5.22 19.79 -6.09
CA ILE A 480 5.72 18.66 -5.29
C ILE A 480 4.58 18.03 -4.49
N ALA A 481 3.67 18.84 -3.95
CA ALA A 481 2.50 18.35 -3.23
C ALA A 481 1.61 17.46 -4.13
N VAL A 482 1.36 17.87 -5.38
CA VAL A 482 0.62 17.08 -6.37
C VAL A 482 1.39 15.81 -6.76
N LEU A 483 2.71 15.89 -6.93
CA LEU A 483 3.55 14.72 -7.22
C LEU A 483 3.57 13.71 -6.06
N ALA A 484 3.49 14.16 -4.81
CA ALA A 484 3.34 13.30 -3.64
C ALA A 484 1.99 12.55 -3.66
N VAL A 485 0.89 13.23 -4.01
CA VAL A 485 -0.42 12.58 -4.21
C VAL A 485 -0.37 11.60 -5.38
N LEU A 486 0.22 12.00 -6.51
CA LEU A 486 0.37 11.15 -7.69
C LEU A 486 1.19 9.88 -7.39
N SER A 487 2.15 9.97 -6.48
CA SER A 487 2.92 8.81 -6.02
C SER A 487 2.04 7.75 -5.36
N ILE A 488 1.12 8.15 -4.47
CA ILE A 488 0.15 7.24 -3.85
C ILE A 488 -0.83 6.67 -4.89
N VAL A 489 -1.32 7.52 -5.80
CA VAL A 489 -2.21 7.09 -6.90
C VAL A 489 -1.51 6.05 -7.79
N THR A 490 -0.22 6.24 -8.08
CA THR A 490 0.56 5.30 -8.90
C THR A 490 0.62 3.92 -8.27
N LEU A 491 0.83 3.83 -6.95
CA LEU A 491 0.79 2.58 -6.21
C LEU A 491 -0.59 1.90 -6.31
N ALA A 492 -1.67 2.67 -6.21
CA ALA A 492 -3.03 2.16 -6.36
C ALA A 492 -3.34 1.65 -7.76
N VAL A 493 -2.97 2.39 -8.81
CA VAL A 493 -3.19 1.92 -10.17
C VAL A 493 -2.37 0.66 -10.44
N PHE A 494 -1.14 0.57 -9.94
CA PHE A 494 -0.38 -0.67 -10.02
C PHE A 494 -1.11 -1.84 -9.37
N ALA A 495 -1.65 -1.69 -8.15
CA ALA A 495 -2.36 -2.76 -7.46
C ALA A 495 -3.60 -3.23 -8.22
N VAL A 496 -4.41 -2.29 -8.75
CA VAL A 496 -5.60 -2.61 -9.56
C VAL A 496 -5.20 -3.32 -10.86
N ARG A 497 -4.14 -2.87 -11.52
CA ARG A 497 -3.64 -3.50 -12.74
C ARG A 497 -3.06 -4.90 -12.47
N ALA A 498 -2.46 -5.10 -11.31
CA ALA A 498 -1.93 -6.40 -10.90
C ALA A 498 -3.04 -7.46 -10.72
N CYS A 499 -4.32 -7.07 -10.53
CA CYS A 499 -5.45 -8.00 -10.44
C CYS A 499 -5.50 -8.99 -11.62
N ALA A 500 -5.25 -8.51 -12.84
CA ALA A 500 -5.31 -9.32 -14.06
C ALA A 500 -4.17 -10.34 -14.20
N ALA A 501 -3.13 -10.24 -13.36
CA ALA A 501 -1.96 -11.12 -13.38
C ALA A 501 -1.71 -11.76 -12.01
N GLY A 502 -2.73 -11.75 -11.14
CA GLY A 502 -2.62 -12.15 -9.75
C GLY A 502 -2.41 -13.65 -9.58
N ARG A 503 -1.43 -14.02 -8.74
CA ARG A 503 -1.12 -15.43 -8.44
C ARG A 503 -2.13 -16.08 -7.49
N SER A 504 -2.81 -15.25 -6.70
CA SER A 504 -3.79 -15.68 -5.70
C SER A 504 -4.65 -14.48 -5.32
N SER A 505 -5.94 -14.74 -5.14
CA SER A 505 -6.94 -13.78 -4.67
C SER A 505 -6.53 -13.12 -3.35
N PHE A 506 -5.83 -13.85 -2.46
CA PHE A 506 -5.31 -13.30 -1.20
C PHE A 506 -4.41 -12.07 -1.41
N TYR A 507 -3.37 -12.22 -2.24
CA TYR A 507 -2.38 -11.14 -2.42
C TYR A 507 -3.00 -9.96 -3.16
N ILE A 508 -3.85 -10.22 -4.15
CA ILE A 508 -4.56 -9.16 -4.90
C ILE A 508 -5.49 -8.38 -3.97
N ILE A 509 -6.34 -9.06 -3.20
CA ILE A 509 -7.23 -8.40 -2.25
C ILE A 509 -6.44 -7.61 -1.21
N ALA A 510 -5.37 -8.18 -0.68
CA ALA A 510 -4.53 -7.50 0.30
C ALA A 510 -3.86 -6.23 -0.29
N ALA A 511 -3.32 -6.31 -1.51
CA ALA A 511 -2.71 -5.15 -2.17
C ALA A 511 -3.73 -4.09 -2.51
N CYS A 512 -4.87 -4.45 -3.11
CA CYS A 512 -5.95 -3.51 -3.42
C CYS A 512 -6.47 -2.83 -2.15
N ALA A 513 -6.71 -3.59 -1.08
CA ALA A 513 -7.14 -3.07 0.21
C ALA A 513 -6.09 -2.13 0.84
N ALA A 514 -4.80 -2.50 0.80
CA ALA A 514 -3.72 -1.64 1.30
C ALA A 514 -3.62 -0.34 0.50
N THR A 515 -3.73 -0.39 -0.84
CA THR A 515 -3.68 0.82 -1.66
C THR A 515 -4.91 1.69 -1.55
N SER A 516 -6.11 1.11 -1.47
CA SER A 516 -7.34 1.89 -1.31
C SER A 516 -7.36 2.58 0.05
N LEU A 517 -6.85 1.92 1.08
CA LEU A 517 -6.61 2.49 2.40
C LEU A 517 -5.66 3.70 2.30
N LEU A 518 -4.50 3.56 1.65
CA LEU A 518 -3.54 4.66 1.48
C LEU A 518 -4.13 5.84 0.68
N VAL A 519 -4.87 5.56 -0.40
CA VAL A 519 -5.54 6.58 -1.22
C VAL A 519 -6.60 7.31 -0.39
N PHE A 520 -7.49 6.59 0.28
CA PHE A 520 -8.55 7.21 1.06
C PHE A 520 -8.01 8.01 2.25
N GLN A 521 -6.95 7.50 2.91
CA GLN A 521 -6.22 8.23 3.93
C GLN A 521 -5.61 9.54 3.38
N THR A 522 -5.03 9.49 2.17
CA THR A 522 -4.53 10.70 1.47
C THR A 522 -5.66 11.66 1.14
N CYS A 523 -6.81 11.18 0.66
CA CYS A 523 -7.99 12.00 0.39
C CYS A 523 -8.48 12.72 1.65
N LEU A 524 -8.60 12.02 2.79
CA LEU A 524 -9.03 12.63 4.05
C LEU A 524 -8.08 13.74 4.53
N ASN A 525 -6.77 13.55 4.35
CA ASN A 525 -5.78 14.57 4.72
C ASN A 525 -5.82 15.77 3.75
N VAL A 526 -5.70 15.52 2.45
CA VAL A 526 -5.64 16.57 1.42
C VAL A 526 -6.95 17.34 1.33
N PHE A 527 -8.08 16.65 1.17
CA PHE A 527 -9.40 17.30 1.06
C PHE A 527 -9.85 17.91 2.39
N GLY A 528 -9.40 17.35 3.53
CA GLY A 528 -9.58 17.98 4.84
C GLY A 528 -8.85 19.31 4.98
N ALA A 529 -7.62 19.39 4.46
CA ALA A 529 -6.78 20.59 4.50
C ALA A 529 -7.31 21.74 3.62
N VAL A 530 -8.01 21.42 2.52
CA VAL A 530 -8.58 22.41 1.58
C VAL A 530 -10.09 22.59 1.72
N ASP A 531 -10.69 22.16 2.84
CA ASP A 531 -12.13 22.28 3.16
C ASP A 531 -13.10 21.62 2.15
N LEU A 532 -12.62 20.64 1.38
CA LEU A 532 -13.48 19.78 0.54
C LEU A 532 -14.14 18.67 1.36
N LEU A 533 -13.48 18.22 2.42
CA LEU A 533 -14.00 17.31 3.44
C LEU A 533 -13.77 17.91 4.84
N PRO A 534 -14.52 17.49 5.87
CA PRO A 534 -14.24 17.91 7.23
C PRO A 534 -12.84 17.46 7.65
N LEU A 535 -12.12 18.30 8.40
CA LEU A 535 -10.79 17.96 8.91
C LEU A 535 -10.90 16.78 9.90
N THR A 536 -10.40 15.61 9.51
CA THR A 536 -10.56 14.35 10.27
C THR A 536 -9.38 14.01 11.18
N GLY A 537 -8.26 14.73 11.09
CA GLY A 537 -7.08 14.50 11.93
C GLY A 537 -6.33 13.21 11.58
N VAL A 538 -6.22 12.93 10.29
CA VAL A 538 -5.63 11.72 9.72
C VAL A 538 -4.35 12.11 9.00
N THR A 539 -3.30 11.29 9.14
CA THR A 539 -1.99 11.54 8.53
C THR A 539 -1.97 11.29 7.03
N PHE A 540 -1.17 12.06 6.29
CA PHE A 540 -0.75 11.76 4.93
C PHE A 540 0.26 10.60 4.96
N PRO A 541 0.00 9.45 4.30
CA PRO A 541 0.89 8.29 4.35
C PRO A 541 2.31 8.61 3.88
N PHE A 542 3.32 8.11 4.61
CA PHE A 542 4.75 8.38 4.39
C PHE A 542 5.22 9.83 4.60
N VAL A 543 4.33 10.82 4.65
CA VAL A 543 4.75 12.24 4.68
C VAL A 543 4.57 12.88 6.06
N SER A 544 3.42 12.69 6.71
CA SER A 544 3.19 13.23 8.05
C SER A 544 4.22 12.75 9.07
N ASN A 545 4.60 13.64 9.99
CA ASN A 545 5.36 13.28 11.18
C ASN A 545 4.53 12.37 12.07
N GLY A 546 5.01 11.17 12.36
CA GLY A 546 4.21 10.19 13.09
C GLY A 546 4.79 8.81 12.98
N GLY A 547 5.51 8.38 14.02
CA GLY A 547 6.24 7.12 13.98
C GLY A 547 5.36 5.91 13.66
N SER A 548 4.21 5.77 14.33
CA SER A 548 3.28 4.66 14.09
C SER A 548 2.71 4.67 12.67
N SER A 549 2.41 5.85 12.13
CA SER A 549 1.89 6.01 10.77
C SER A 549 2.95 5.70 9.72
N MET A 550 4.19 6.11 9.93
CA MET A 550 5.33 5.77 9.07
C MET A 550 5.57 4.25 9.03
N LEU A 551 5.54 3.57 10.19
CA LEU A 551 5.65 2.10 10.25
C LEU A 551 4.52 1.42 9.46
N SER A 552 3.30 1.89 9.65
CA SER A 552 2.09 1.40 8.97
C SER A 552 2.17 1.59 7.44
N ALA A 553 2.58 2.77 6.96
CA ALA A 553 2.71 3.06 5.54
C ALA A 553 3.74 2.13 4.84
N TRP A 554 4.93 1.96 5.42
CA TRP A 554 5.92 1.00 4.91
C TRP A 554 5.43 -0.45 5.01
N GLY A 555 4.77 -0.83 6.11
CA GLY A 555 4.21 -2.16 6.28
C GLY A 555 3.14 -2.51 5.24
N LEU A 556 2.26 -1.56 4.92
CA LEU A 556 1.23 -1.72 3.88
C LEU A 556 1.83 -1.93 2.49
N LEU A 557 2.99 -1.30 2.20
CA LEU A 557 3.71 -1.49 0.95
C LEU A 557 4.13 -2.95 0.72
N ALA A 558 4.29 -3.75 1.78
CA ALA A 558 4.66 -5.16 1.67
C ALA A 558 3.59 -5.99 0.94
N PHE A 559 2.30 -5.64 1.09
CA PHE A 559 1.21 -6.30 0.38
C PHE A 559 1.27 -6.03 -1.13
N LEU A 560 1.56 -4.80 -1.54
CA LEU A 560 1.76 -4.44 -2.95
C LEU A 560 3.01 -5.12 -3.51
N LYS A 561 4.09 -5.17 -2.73
CA LYS A 561 5.31 -5.86 -3.18
C LYS A 561 5.05 -7.34 -3.38
N ALA A 562 4.18 -7.96 -2.59
CA ALA A 562 3.80 -9.37 -2.76
C ALA A 562 3.02 -9.65 -4.06
N THR A 563 2.37 -8.66 -4.68
CA THR A 563 1.67 -8.81 -5.95
C THR A 563 2.52 -8.54 -7.19
N ASP A 564 3.74 -8.00 -7.03
CA ASP A 564 4.63 -7.74 -8.15
C ASP A 564 5.25 -9.03 -8.70
N THR A 565 4.56 -9.64 -9.68
CA THR A 565 4.94 -10.90 -10.32
C THR A 565 6.03 -10.77 -11.37
N ARG A 566 6.48 -9.55 -11.70
CA ARG A 566 7.57 -9.31 -12.65
C ARG A 566 8.83 -10.07 -12.22
N GLN A 567 9.58 -10.58 -13.19
CA GLN A 567 10.67 -11.50 -12.91
C GLN A 567 11.71 -10.85 -11.99
N ASN A 568 11.97 -11.48 -10.84
CA ASN A 568 12.89 -11.01 -9.81
C ASN A 568 12.57 -9.60 -9.24
N ALA A 569 11.40 -9.04 -9.51
CA ALA A 569 11.04 -7.70 -9.08
C ALA A 569 10.71 -7.66 -7.58
N SER A 570 9.89 -8.61 -7.14
CA SER A 570 9.50 -8.74 -5.74
C SER A 570 10.44 -9.61 -4.94
N PHE A 571 10.91 -9.13 -3.78
CA PHE A 571 11.55 -9.98 -2.78
C PHE A 571 10.54 -10.80 -1.98
N ALA A 572 9.25 -10.45 -2.00
CA ALA A 572 8.17 -11.20 -1.36
C ALA A 572 7.79 -12.47 -2.16
N ILE A 573 8.44 -12.71 -3.30
CA ILE A 573 8.32 -13.94 -4.08
C ILE A 573 9.62 -14.75 -3.99
N ARG A 574 9.49 -16.05 -3.63
CA ARG A 574 10.62 -16.99 -3.57
C ARG A 574 11.13 -17.27 -4.99
N LEU A 575 12.45 -17.20 -5.16
CA LEU A 575 13.10 -17.64 -6.41
C LEU A 575 13.25 -19.16 -6.40
N PRO A 576 13.13 -19.83 -7.56
CA PRO A 576 13.39 -21.26 -7.66
C PRO A 576 14.82 -21.57 -7.20
N SER A 577 15.00 -22.67 -6.46
CA SER A 577 16.32 -23.08 -6.03
C SER A 577 17.18 -23.55 -7.21
N ARG A 578 18.52 -23.48 -7.09
CA ARG A 578 19.41 -24.03 -8.13
C ARG A 578 19.19 -25.53 -8.37
N ARG A 579 18.66 -26.26 -7.38
CA ARG A 579 18.32 -27.69 -7.52
C ARG A 579 17.04 -27.87 -8.33
N GLU A 580 16.00 -27.10 -8.04
CA GLU A 580 14.75 -27.08 -8.84
C GLU A 580 15.03 -26.74 -10.30
N LEU A 581 15.85 -25.72 -10.58
CA LEU A 581 16.23 -25.35 -11.94
C LEU A 581 17.03 -26.43 -12.67
N ARG A 582 17.78 -27.27 -11.94
CA ARG A 582 18.51 -28.41 -12.50
C ARG A 582 17.58 -29.59 -12.76
N ALA A 583 16.65 -29.88 -11.86
CA ALA A 583 15.62 -30.89 -12.05
C ALA A 583 14.73 -30.55 -13.25
N GLU A 584 14.24 -29.30 -13.36
CA GLU A 584 13.52 -28.78 -14.54
C GLU A 584 14.36 -28.86 -15.83
N ALA A 585 15.70 -28.91 -15.74
CA ALA A 585 16.57 -29.08 -16.90
C ALA A 585 16.81 -30.52 -17.29
N GLN A 586 16.80 -31.42 -16.31
CA GLN A 586 16.89 -32.86 -16.55
C GLN A 586 15.56 -33.41 -17.11
N GLU A 587 14.40 -32.97 -16.59
CA GLU A 587 13.08 -33.36 -17.15
C GLU A 587 12.89 -32.96 -18.62
N VAL A 588 13.44 -31.81 -19.03
CA VAL A 588 13.34 -31.38 -20.43
C VAL A 588 14.27 -32.18 -21.33
N GLN A 589 15.47 -32.54 -20.85
CA GLN A 589 16.37 -33.40 -21.62
C GLN A 589 15.82 -34.81 -21.80
N SER A 590 15.16 -35.38 -20.78
CA SER A 590 14.55 -36.71 -20.92
C SER A 590 13.39 -36.74 -21.91
N HIS A 591 12.65 -35.64 -22.07
CA HIS A 591 11.56 -35.54 -23.06
C HIS A 591 12.05 -35.24 -24.50
N GLU A 592 13.30 -34.79 -24.68
CA GLU A 592 13.92 -34.63 -26.01
C GLU A 592 14.59 -35.93 -26.50
N GLU A 593 14.85 -36.89 -25.60
CA GLU A 593 15.48 -38.19 -25.91
C GLU A 593 14.46 -39.33 -26.18
N ASP A 594 13.19 -39.14 -25.80
CA ASP A 594 12.04 -40.01 -26.11
C ASP A 594 11.26 -39.50 -27.34
#